data_AF-A0A090WN44-F1
#
_entry.id   AF-A0A090WN44-F1
#
_cell.length_a   1.000
_cell.length_b   1.000
_cell.length_c   1.000
_cell.angle_alpha   90.00
_cell.angle_beta   90.00
_cell.angle_gamma   90.00
#
_symmetry.space_group_name_H-M   'P 1'
#
loop_
_entity.id
_entity.type
_entity.pdbx_description
1 polymer ?
#
loop_
_entity_poly.entity_id
_entity_poly.type
_entity_poly.pdbx_seq_one_letter_code
_entity_poly.pdbx_strand_id
1 'polypeptide(L)'
;MQHVLSQNFVDFEIIIVNDDSTDKSLEIVQSFSDDRITIFSQENQGASSARNFAIKMAKGKYMALLDADDVWYPNHLEEHYKSISMFPEGDLFCNAYALKLSKSHIENASYTIKKRNEPHIIKDYFKASTIHPIG
;
A
#
# COMPACT_ATOMS: atom_id res chain seq x y z
N MET A 1 10.00 4.04 -1.96
CA MET A 1 10.91 2.86 -1.93
C MET A 1 11.51 2.56 -0.57
N GLN A 2 12.36 3.42 0.02
CA GLN A 2 13.07 3.10 1.28
C GLN A 2 12.13 2.67 2.43
N HIS A 3 10.98 3.34 2.58
CA HIS A 3 9.96 3.01 3.57
C HIS A 3 9.28 1.64 3.36
N VAL A 4 9.27 1.12 2.13
CA VAL A 4 8.76 -0.24 1.83
C VAL A 4 9.82 -1.28 2.18
N LEU A 5 11.08 -1.00 1.86
CA LEU A 5 12.18 -1.93 2.13
C LEU A 5 12.45 -2.09 3.63
N SER A 6 12.15 -1.06 4.42
CA SER A 6 12.31 -1.03 5.88
C SER A 6 11.06 -1.46 6.66
N GLN A 7 10.14 -2.21 6.06
CA GLN A 7 8.98 -2.76 6.78
C GLN A 7 9.42 -3.80 7.82
N ASN A 8 8.73 -3.84 8.97
CA ASN A 8 8.96 -4.83 10.03
C ASN A 8 8.57 -6.24 9.58
N PHE A 9 7.52 -6.36 8.78
CA PHE A 9 7.13 -7.61 8.15
C PHE A 9 8.01 -7.83 6.91
N VAL A 10 8.67 -8.99 6.82
CA VAL A 10 9.75 -9.23 5.85
C VAL A 10 9.37 -10.17 4.69
N ASP A 11 8.29 -10.94 4.83
CA ASP A 11 7.86 -11.95 3.85
C ASP A 11 6.98 -11.35 2.76
N PHE A 12 7.58 -10.52 1.90
CA PHE A 12 6.89 -9.87 0.79
C PHE A 12 7.80 -9.69 -0.43
N GLU A 13 7.17 -9.51 -1.58
CA GLU A 13 7.83 -9.10 -2.83
C GLU A 13 7.36 -7.69 -3.23
N ILE A 14 8.17 -7.00 -4.02
CA ILE A 14 7.84 -5.68 -4.58
C ILE A 14 7.82 -5.82 -6.09
N ILE A 15 6.67 -5.57 -6.70
CA ILE A 15 6.51 -5.54 -8.15
C ILE A 15 6.34 -4.09 -8.59
N ILE A 16 7.24 -3.62 -9.44
CA ILE A 16 7.20 -2.27 -10.01
C ILE A 16 6.98 -2.41 -11.51
N VAL A 17 5.94 -1.73 -12.00
CA VAL A 17 5.63 -1.67 -13.43
C VAL A 17 5.87 -0.25 -13.90
N ASN A 18 6.96 -0.06 -14.64
CA ASN A 18 7.26 1.18 -15.34
C ASN A 18 6.39 1.26 -16.61
N ASP A 19 5.42 2.17 -16.61
CA ASP A 19 4.46 2.39 -17.70
C ASP A 19 4.94 3.52 -18.62
N ASP A 20 6.14 3.34 -19.19
CA ASP A 20 6.81 4.30 -20.08
C ASP A 20 7.06 5.69 -19.43
N SER A 21 7.57 5.70 -18.20
CA SER A 21 7.98 6.96 -17.56
C SER A 21 9.11 7.63 -18.35
N THR A 22 8.94 8.93 -18.62
CA THR A 22 9.91 9.76 -19.37
C THR A 22 10.87 10.53 -18.47
N ASP A 23 10.73 10.38 -17.16
CA ASP A 23 11.59 10.99 -16.15
C ASP A 23 12.63 9.99 -15.63
N LYS A 24 13.24 10.30 -14.47
CA LYS A 24 14.27 9.44 -13.86
C LYS A 24 13.70 8.31 -13.01
N SER A 25 12.39 8.07 -13.02
CA SER A 25 11.76 7.10 -12.11
C SER A 25 12.33 5.69 -12.27
N LEU A 26 12.51 5.23 -13.51
CA LEU A 26 13.09 3.92 -13.78
C LEU A 26 14.54 3.80 -13.28
N GLU A 27 15.37 4.81 -13.56
CA GLU A 27 16.76 4.88 -13.09
C GLU A 27 16.84 4.84 -11.55
N ILE A 28 15.99 5.63 -10.88
CA ILE A 28 15.91 5.67 -9.43
C ILE A 28 15.55 4.30 -8.87
N VAL A 29 14.52 3.64 -9.41
CA VAL A 29 14.11 2.33 -8.93
C VAL A 29 15.18 1.27 -9.17
N GLN A 30 15.84 1.29 -10.33
CA GLN A 30 16.94 0.37 -10.66
C GLN A 30 18.17 0.57 -9.76
N SER A 31 18.31 1.74 -9.12
CA SER A 31 19.41 1.99 -8.17
C SER A 31 19.25 1.25 -6.83
N PHE A 32 18.06 0.75 -6.51
CA PHE A 32 17.84 -0.04 -5.28
C PHE A 32 18.25 -1.50 -5.51
N SER A 33 19.15 -2.00 -4.65
CA SER A 33 19.56 -3.40 -4.63
C SER A 33 18.84 -4.11 -3.48
N ASP A 34 17.79 -4.86 -3.81
CA ASP A 34 17.06 -5.73 -2.89
C ASP A 34 16.42 -6.87 -3.69
N ASP A 35 16.65 -8.12 -3.27
CA ASP A 35 16.19 -9.31 -4.00
C ASP A 35 14.66 -9.46 -4.04
N ARG A 36 13.94 -8.70 -3.20
CA ARG A 36 12.47 -8.66 -3.22
C ARG A 36 11.93 -7.82 -4.37
N ILE A 37 12.75 -6.99 -5.02
CA ILE A 37 12.30 -6.08 -6.09
C ILE A 37 12.33 -6.78 -7.45
N THR A 38 11.19 -6.80 -8.13
CA THR A 38 11.08 -7.15 -9.56
C THR A 38 10.52 -5.97 -10.34
N ILE A 39 11.23 -5.56 -11.40
CA ILE A 39 10.86 -4.43 -12.24
C ILE A 39 10.44 -4.94 -13.62
N PHE A 40 9.30 -4.46 -14.10
CA PHE A 40 8.82 -4.67 -15.46
C PHE A 40 8.66 -3.31 -16.15
N SER A 41 8.83 -3.29 -17.47
CA SER A 41 8.54 -2.12 -18.30
C SER A 41 7.53 -2.49 -19.38
N GLN A 42 6.61 -1.58 -19.65
CA GLN A 42 5.63 -1.69 -20.73
C GLN A 42 5.45 -0.33 -21.41
N GLU A 43 4.91 -0.33 -22.64
CA GLU A 43 4.43 0.89 -23.29
C GLU A 43 3.27 1.49 -22.48
N ASN A 44 3.14 2.83 -22.50
CA ASN A 44 2.11 3.57 -21.75
C ASN A 44 0.70 3.03 -22.04
N GLN A 45 0.12 2.36 -21.05
CA GLN A 45 -1.23 1.81 -21.11
C GLN A 45 -2.09 2.23 -19.90
N GLY A 46 -1.57 3.12 -19.06
CA GLY A 46 -2.21 3.67 -17.89
C GLY A 46 -2.11 2.77 -16.65
N ALA A 47 -2.35 3.40 -15.49
CA ALA A 47 -2.21 2.78 -14.17
C ALA A 47 -3.02 1.49 -13.99
N SER A 48 -4.23 1.41 -14.56
CA SER A 48 -5.05 0.20 -14.47
C SER A 48 -4.41 -0.99 -15.21
N SER A 49 -3.82 -0.75 -16.39
CA SER A 49 -3.11 -1.79 -17.13
C SER A 49 -1.88 -2.26 -16.36
N ALA A 50 -1.09 -1.30 -15.84
CA ALA A 50 0.09 -1.59 -15.03
C ALA A 50 -0.25 -2.42 -13.76
N ARG A 51 -1.31 -2.05 -13.03
CA ARG A 51 -1.78 -2.81 -11.85
C ARG A 51 -2.24 -4.22 -12.23
N ASN A 52 -3.01 -4.36 -13.32
CA ASN A 52 -3.44 -5.67 -13.80
C ASN A 52 -2.26 -6.56 -14.23
N PHE A 53 -1.22 -5.96 -14.81
CA PHE A 53 0.01 -6.67 -15.13
C PHE A 53 0.71 -7.14 -13.84
N ALA A 54 0.87 -6.25 -12.85
CA ALA A 54 1.48 -6.58 -11.57
C ALA A 54 0.75 -7.72 -10.85
N ILE A 55 -0.59 -7.70 -10.83
CA ILE A 55 -1.43 -8.77 -10.26
C ILE A 55 -1.15 -10.12 -10.93
N LYS A 56 -0.97 -10.15 -12.26
CA LYS A 56 -0.66 -11.40 -12.98
C LYS A 56 0.72 -11.94 -12.66
N MET A 57 1.68 -11.07 -12.33
CA MET A 57 3.06 -11.45 -12.03
C MET A 57 3.27 -11.77 -10.54
N ALA A 58 2.34 -11.35 -9.67
CA ALA A 58 2.40 -11.57 -8.24
C ALA A 58 2.37 -13.06 -7.88
N LYS A 59 3.21 -13.43 -6.91
CA LYS A 59 3.31 -14.76 -6.31
C LYS A 59 2.73 -14.78 -4.90
N GLY A 60 2.64 -13.61 -4.27
CA GLY A 60 2.02 -13.42 -2.95
C GLY A 60 0.53 -13.81 -2.92
N LYS A 61 0.07 -14.28 -1.76
CA LYS A 61 -1.35 -14.59 -1.51
C LYS A 61 -2.22 -13.34 -1.38
N TYR A 62 -1.63 -12.24 -0.92
CA TYR A 62 -2.30 -10.96 -0.70
C TYR A 62 -1.58 -9.87 -1.48
N MET A 63 -2.34 -8.87 -1.91
CA MET A 63 -1.83 -7.70 -2.63
C MET A 63 -1.99 -6.46 -1.74
N ALA A 64 -0.92 -5.68 -1.61
CA ALA A 64 -0.96 -4.35 -1.04
C ALA A 64 -0.59 -3.34 -2.14
N LEU A 65 -1.47 -2.39 -2.41
CA LEU A 65 -1.24 -1.36 -3.42
C LEU A 65 -0.57 -0.16 -2.76
N LEU A 66 0.44 0.39 -3.42
CA LEU A 66 1.16 1.58 -2.99
C LEU A 66 1.23 2.55 -4.17
N ASP A 67 0.68 3.74 -3.99
CA ASP A 67 0.82 4.82 -4.95
C ASP A 67 2.16 5.54 -4.75
N ALA A 68 2.69 6.15 -5.81
CA ALA A 68 4.05 6.68 -5.84
C ALA A 68 4.27 7.91 -4.92
N ASP A 69 3.18 8.58 -4.55
CA ASP A 69 3.13 9.73 -3.65
C ASP A 69 2.80 9.37 -2.19
N ASP A 70 2.56 8.09 -1.91
CA ASP A 70 2.27 7.58 -0.56
C ASP A 70 3.54 7.08 0.17
N VAL A 71 3.47 7.15 1.50
CA VAL A 71 4.50 6.63 2.40
C VAL A 71 3.88 5.74 3.44
N TRP A 72 4.41 4.54 3.58
CA TRP A 72 4.01 3.60 4.62
C TRP A 72 4.81 3.79 5.91
N TYR A 73 4.13 3.66 7.05
CA TYR A 73 4.80 3.47 8.34
C TYR A 73 5.53 2.12 8.36
N PRO A 74 6.62 1.96 9.15
CA PRO A 74 7.39 0.72 9.21
C PRO A 74 6.58 -0.54 9.56
N ASN A 75 5.46 -0.39 10.26
CA ASN A 75 4.58 -1.50 10.68
C ASN A 75 3.35 -1.70 9.76
N HIS A 76 3.28 -1.05 8.60
CA HIS A 76 2.08 -1.08 7.74
C HIS A 76 1.72 -2.51 7.30
N LEU A 77 2.69 -3.27 6.78
CA LEU A 77 2.47 -4.66 6.37
C LEU A 77 2.24 -5.61 7.56
N GLU A 78 2.85 -5.31 8.71
CA GLU A 78 2.65 -6.07 9.95
C GLU A 78 1.20 -5.97 10.46
N GLU A 79 0.60 -4.77 10.44
CA GLU A 79 -0.79 -4.57 10.84
C GLU A 79 -1.79 -5.20 9.83
N HIS A 80 -1.47 -5.20 8.53
CA HIS A 80 -2.25 -5.96 7.55
C HIS A 80 -2.20 -7.45 7.86
N TYR A 81 -1.02 -8.01 8.10
CA TYR A 81 -0.86 -9.43 8.43
C TYR A 81 -1.62 -9.82 9.71
N LYS A 82 -1.60 -8.95 10.72
CA LYS A 82 -2.39 -9.12 11.95
C LYS A 82 -3.89 -9.15 11.67
N SER A 83 -4.37 -8.26 10.81
CA SER A 83 -5.79 -8.20 10.42
C SER A 83 -6.21 -9.43 9.63
N ILE A 84 -5.39 -9.87 8.68
CA ILE A 84 -5.58 -11.11 7.90
C ILE A 84 -5.66 -12.33 8.83
N SER A 85 -4.75 -12.41 9.80
CA SER A 85 -4.69 -13.53 10.75
C SER A 85 -5.92 -13.56 11.67
N MET A 86 -6.46 -12.40 12.04
CA MET A 86 -7.62 -12.28 12.92
C MET A 86 -8.94 -12.49 12.19
N PHE A 87 -9.00 -12.12 10.90
CA PHE A 87 -10.20 -12.21 10.06
C PHE A 87 -9.86 -12.95 8.75
N PRO A 88 -9.62 -14.27 8.78
CA PRO A 88 -9.19 -15.03 7.61
C PRO A 88 -10.20 -15.07 6.47
N GLU A 89 -11.48 -14.81 6.77
CA GLU A 89 -12.59 -14.70 5.80
C GLU A 89 -12.71 -13.29 5.18
N GLY A 90 -11.82 -12.36 5.54
CA GLY A 90 -11.82 -11.02 4.97
C GLY A 90 -11.26 -10.99 3.56
N ASP A 91 -11.96 -10.33 2.65
CA ASP A 91 -11.50 -10.12 1.26
C ASP A 91 -10.70 -8.82 1.08
N LEU A 92 -10.96 -7.82 1.94
CA LEU A 92 -10.35 -6.49 1.88
C LEU A 92 -9.90 -6.08 3.29
N PHE A 93 -8.67 -5.57 3.37
CA PHE A 93 -8.05 -5.11 4.61
C PHE A 93 -7.55 -3.69 4.42
N CYS A 94 -7.85 -2.85 5.39
CA CYS A 94 -7.63 -1.41 5.34
C CYS A 94 -6.88 -0.97 6.58
N ASN A 95 -5.95 -0.03 6.42
CA ASN A 95 -5.20 0.57 7.51
C ASN A 95 -5.63 2.03 7.66
N ALA A 96 -5.65 2.53 8.91
CA ALA A 96 -5.77 3.97 9.11
C ALA A 96 -4.54 4.69 8.54
N TYR A 97 -4.75 5.92 8.07
CA TYR A 97 -3.68 6.73 7.49
C TYR A 97 -3.58 8.11 8.16
N ALA A 98 -2.49 8.81 7.86
CA ALA A 98 -2.27 10.19 8.27
C ALA A 98 -2.07 11.08 7.04
N LEU A 99 -2.56 12.31 7.12
CA LEU A 99 -2.42 13.34 6.10
C LEU A 99 -1.16 14.15 6.40
N LYS A 100 -0.22 14.19 5.46
CA LYS A 100 0.96 15.05 5.54
C LYS A 100 0.68 16.37 4.84
N LEU A 101 0.28 17.37 5.61
CA LEU A 101 -0.12 18.70 5.11
C LEU A 101 1.10 19.61 4.87
N SER A 102 2.21 19.38 5.58
CA SER A 102 3.48 20.07 5.33
C SER A 102 4.67 19.21 5.80
N LYS A 103 5.90 19.72 5.69
CA LYS A 103 7.09 19.00 6.19
C LYS A 103 7.04 18.74 7.70
N SER A 104 6.39 19.61 8.47
CA SER A 104 6.32 19.52 9.94
C SER A 104 4.90 19.27 10.47
N HIS A 105 3.90 19.21 9.59
CA HIS A 105 2.49 19.07 9.99
C HIS A 105 1.89 17.79 9.41
N ILE A 106 1.60 16.85 10.29
CA ILE A 106 0.96 15.57 9.99
C ILE A 106 -0.27 15.45 10.90
N GLU A 107 -1.41 15.10 10.32
CA GLU A 107 -2.67 14.90 11.03
C GLU A 107 -3.21 13.49 10.79
N ASN A 108 -3.62 12.79 11.85
CA ASN A 108 -4.24 11.49 11.70
C ASN A 108 -5.66 11.63 11.12
N ALA A 109 -6.03 10.75 10.19
CA ALA A 109 -7.39 10.69 9.70
C ALA A 109 -8.37 10.37 10.84
N SER A 110 -9.51 11.03 10.77
CA SER A 110 -10.63 10.87 11.71
C SER A 110 -11.78 10.13 11.05
N TYR A 111 -12.38 9.21 11.80
CA TYR A 111 -13.44 8.31 11.33
C TYR A 111 -14.61 8.27 12.32
N THR A 112 -15.81 7.90 11.88
CA THR A 112 -17.00 7.79 12.76
C THR A 112 -17.06 6.47 13.56
N ILE A 113 -16.03 5.64 13.46
CA ILE A 113 -15.91 4.36 14.17
C ILE A 113 -15.48 4.53 15.63
N LYS A 114 -16.06 3.67 16.49
CA LYS A 114 -15.87 3.69 17.95
C LYS A 114 -14.57 3.01 18.40
N LYS A 115 -14.15 1.95 17.71
CA LYS A 115 -12.97 1.15 18.02
C LYS A 115 -11.92 1.49 16.96
N ARG A 116 -10.74 1.99 17.35
CA ARG A 116 -9.73 2.50 16.40
C ARG A 116 -8.34 1.89 16.57
N ASN A 117 -8.07 1.27 17.71
CA ASN A 117 -6.72 0.86 18.09
C ASN A 117 -6.47 -0.64 17.90
N GLU A 118 -7.41 -1.35 17.29
CA GLU A 118 -7.32 -2.79 17.06
C GLU A 118 -8.14 -3.18 15.83
N PRO A 119 -7.72 -4.24 15.11
CA PRO A 119 -8.44 -4.74 13.95
C PRO A 119 -9.92 -5.03 14.26
N HIS A 120 -10.83 -4.58 13.40
CA HIS A 120 -12.26 -4.82 13.55
C HIS A 120 -12.97 -4.72 12.20
N ILE A 121 -14.15 -5.33 12.12
CA ILE A 121 -14.95 -5.38 10.90
C ILE A 121 -15.75 -4.07 10.74
N ILE A 122 -15.60 -3.44 9.59
CA ILE A 122 -16.42 -2.33 9.13
C ILE A 122 -17.63 -2.88 8.39
N LYS A 123 -18.81 -2.77 9.00
CA LYS A 123 -20.06 -3.28 8.40
C LYS A 123 -20.66 -2.35 7.35
N ASP A 124 -20.35 -1.07 7.43
CA ASP A 124 -20.86 -0.03 6.54
C ASP A 124 -19.73 0.97 6.26
N TYR A 125 -19.10 0.80 5.10
CA TYR A 125 -17.99 1.64 4.65
C TYR A 125 -18.41 3.12 4.55
N PHE A 126 -19.53 3.41 3.87
CA PHE A 126 -19.98 4.78 3.65
C PHE A 126 -20.26 5.51 4.96
N LYS A 127 -20.87 4.82 5.92
CA LYS A 127 -21.12 5.38 7.25
C LYS A 127 -19.84 5.60 8.04
N ALA A 128 -18.87 4.70 7.92
CA ALA A 128 -17.57 4.81 8.60
C ALA A 128 -16.67 5.91 7.99
N SER A 129 -16.91 6.24 6.72
CA SER A 129 -16.11 7.15 5.90
C SER A 129 -16.68 8.57 5.74
N THR A 130 -17.58 9.02 6.63
CA THR A 130 -18.23 10.34 6.48
C THR A 130 -17.34 11.53 6.84
N ILE A 131 -16.21 11.31 7.54
CA ILE A 131 -15.26 12.38 7.90
C ILE A 131 -14.05 12.29 6.96
N HIS A 132 -13.36 11.15 6.98
CA HIS A 132 -12.33 10.79 6.00
C HIS A 132 -12.64 9.39 5.46
N PRO A 133 -12.30 9.10 4.19
CA PRO A 133 -12.44 7.76 3.63
C PRO A 133 -11.59 6.75 4.41
N ILE A 134 -12.02 5.50 4.48
CA ILE A 134 -11.16 4.43 4.97
C ILE A 134 -10.26 4.03 3.80
N GLY A 135 -8.95 3.97 4.06
CA GLY A 135 -7.92 3.60 3.07
C GLY A 135 -7.70 2.11 3.01
#